data_AF-A0A231PQX7-F1
#
_entry.id   AF-A0A231PQX7-F1
#
_cell.length_a   1.000
_cell.length_b   1.000
_cell.length_c   1.000
_cell.angle_alpha   90.00
_cell.angle_beta   90.00
_cell.angle_gamma   90.00
#
_symmetry.space_group_name_H-M   'P 1'
#
loop_
_entity.id
_entity.type
_entity.pdbx_description
1 polymer ?
#
loop_
_entity_poly.entity_id
_entity_poly.type
_entity_poly.pdbx_seq_one_letter_code
_entity_poly.pdbx_strand_id
1 'polypeptide(L)'
;MPDELDHAFVRAAARAADRLAVPLASRPDEEPAGVTHRALALRVKTLIAAYRSPHSALHGSGQAVAAATTHLGALRAAQTTTGLFAGGDNVQSPPDSAFTVNDVCDAHVLAADAGPDLREVTAALAGIAGATQEALLTGGVHTPNHRWELCAALARLHRSFPDERLLDRVREWLAEGVDIDAEGLYSERSANYAAHVSNPSLLLLADVLGRADLLDAVVRNLTTTLDLIGPDGTVETVHSRRQDQHAPFPLAPYLPHYRLLAIRTGRGDFSRAALQAAAGGVDDPGLLAETLLTPDLCRVLPAPAERELPRARYLTTARLAAHTSATARTVVYGGSDVPAHRRIRSGLACNPTFLRLFAGDAVLDAVRLSRGFFDLGPFRAADMRRLAEHRHLLTETLSAAYYQPLAPGLRRGDGAYRMADEGRFSAAMAFADRPRDEVSLTTRVEVDLREDGADLRVDIAGPRVPWALELTFRPGGEVEDAVPIGDGRWCLTSGPMTYRAGDGEIRVEAAVEAGEPLAGPDRGDVLRYDPGQDYTVVGGTDATSGNRVYLGGQGPHTLTLALRARRAAPARH
;
A
#
# COMPACT_ATOMS: atom_id res chain seq x y z
N MET A 1 24.74 -1.14 28.37
CA MET A 1 24.27 -2.53 28.54
C MET A 1 23.85 -3.05 27.16
N PRO A 2 24.79 -3.47 26.29
CA PRO A 2 24.45 -3.80 24.90
C PRO A 2 23.91 -5.23 24.66
N ASP A 3 23.89 -6.09 25.70
CA ASP A 3 23.66 -7.54 25.54
C ASP A 3 22.37 -8.05 26.21
N GLU A 4 21.50 -7.18 26.72
CA GLU A 4 20.26 -7.61 27.38
C GLU A 4 19.20 -8.04 26.36
N LEU A 5 18.60 -9.21 26.58
CA LEU A 5 17.54 -9.78 25.72
C LEU A 5 16.15 -9.35 26.20
N ASP A 6 15.31 -8.94 25.25
CA ASP A 6 13.89 -8.69 25.45
C ASP A 6 13.10 -10.01 25.41
N HIS A 7 13.11 -10.71 26.53
CA HIS A 7 12.39 -11.98 26.66
C HIS A 7 10.87 -11.86 26.45
N ALA A 8 10.29 -10.67 26.64
CA ALA A 8 8.86 -10.45 26.40
C ALA A 8 8.55 -10.49 24.89
N PHE A 9 9.36 -9.80 24.08
CA PHE A 9 9.28 -9.84 22.63
C PHE A 9 9.52 -11.25 22.07
N VAL A 10 10.58 -11.94 22.54
CA VAL A 10 10.88 -13.30 22.08
C VAL A 10 9.72 -14.27 22.37
N ARG A 11 9.12 -14.21 23.57
CA ARG A 11 7.93 -15.01 23.89
C ARG A 11 6.72 -14.62 23.05
N ALA A 12 6.57 -13.35 22.69
CA ALA A 12 5.48 -12.91 21.83
C ALA A 12 5.63 -13.45 20.40
N ALA A 13 6.85 -13.41 19.84
CA ALA A 13 7.17 -14.03 18.55
C ALA A 13 6.91 -15.55 18.58
N ALA A 14 7.31 -16.24 19.65
CA ALA A 14 7.05 -17.67 19.81
C ALA A 14 5.55 -17.98 19.86
N ARG A 15 4.76 -17.19 20.61
CA ARG A 15 3.29 -17.34 20.63
C ARG A 15 2.63 -17.07 19.28
N ALA A 16 3.16 -16.15 18.49
CA ALA A 16 2.68 -15.87 17.13
C ALA A 16 2.92 -17.08 16.21
N ALA A 17 4.12 -17.65 16.24
CA ALA A 17 4.44 -18.89 15.53
C ALA A 17 3.56 -20.06 15.98
N ASP A 18 3.35 -20.24 17.30
CA ASP A 18 2.55 -21.32 17.87
C ASP A 18 1.08 -21.28 17.43
N ARG A 19 0.50 -20.08 17.22
CA ARG A 19 -0.87 -19.95 16.69
C ARG A 19 -1.05 -20.63 15.33
N LEU A 20 -0.01 -20.64 14.50
CA LEU A 20 0.01 -21.38 13.24
C LEU A 20 0.49 -22.82 13.42
N ALA A 21 1.58 -23.03 14.17
CA ALA A 21 2.29 -24.31 14.21
C ALA A 21 1.59 -25.37 15.07
N VAL A 22 1.02 -25.00 16.22
CA VAL A 22 0.38 -25.97 17.14
C VAL A 22 -0.81 -26.69 16.50
N PRO A 23 -1.75 -26.00 15.80
CA PRO A 23 -2.84 -26.68 15.09
C PRO A 23 -2.40 -27.60 13.95
N LEU A 24 -1.22 -27.36 13.37
CA LEU A 24 -0.64 -28.23 12.34
C LEU A 24 0.03 -29.46 12.98
N ALA A 25 0.79 -29.26 14.06
CA ALA A 25 1.44 -30.33 14.80
C ALA A 25 0.45 -31.26 15.53
N SER A 26 -0.75 -30.80 15.88
CA SER A 26 -1.79 -31.66 16.46
C SER A 26 -2.40 -32.65 15.47
N ARG A 27 -2.22 -32.43 14.16
CA ARG A 27 -2.70 -33.28 13.06
C ARG A 27 -1.58 -33.47 12.03
N PRO A 28 -0.46 -34.10 12.43
CA PRO A 28 0.76 -34.08 11.63
C PRO A 28 0.66 -34.84 10.30
N ASP A 29 -0.27 -35.79 10.19
CA ASP A 29 -0.50 -36.60 8.99
C ASP A 29 -1.59 -35.99 8.07
N GLU A 30 -2.15 -34.82 8.42
CA GLU A 30 -3.17 -34.17 7.60
C GLU A 30 -2.54 -33.50 6.37
N GLU A 31 -2.88 -34.02 5.19
CA GLU A 31 -2.44 -33.48 3.91
C GLU A 31 -2.95 -32.03 3.71
N PRO A 32 -2.05 -31.06 3.42
CA PRO A 32 -2.41 -29.65 3.27
C PRO A 32 -3.01 -29.35 1.89
N ALA A 33 -4.13 -29.99 1.58
CA ALA A 33 -4.81 -29.86 0.28
C ALA A 33 -5.19 -28.40 -0.01
N GLY A 34 -4.92 -27.94 -1.25
CA GLY A 34 -5.26 -26.60 -1.72
C GLY A 34 -4.40 -25.46 -1.17
N VAL A 35 -3.37 -25.76 -0.38
CA VAL A 35 -2.45 -24.76 0.17
C VAL A 35 -1.41 -24.37 -0.90
N THR A 36 -1.17 -23.07 -1.08
CA THR A 36 -0.20 -22.58 -2.07
C THR A 36 1.23 -22.90 -1.67
N HIS A 37 2.14 -23.01 -2.64
CA HIS A 37 3.56 -23.29 -2.38
C HIS A 37 4.21 -22.27 -1.42
N ARG A 38 3.87 -20.98 -1.50
CA ARG A 38 4.34 -19.95 -0.55
C ARG A 38 3.86 -20.23 0.88
N ALA A 39 2.58 -20.54 1.05
CA ALA A 39 2.02 -20.84 2.36
C ALA A 39 2.57 -22.16 2.93
N LEU A 40 2.85 -23.16 2.09
CA LEU A 40 3.52 -24.40 2.49
C LEU A 40 4.94 -24.13 3.00
N ALA A 41 5.74 -23.33 2.27
CA ALA A 41 7.09 -23.00 2.69
C ALA A 41 7.12 -22.20 4.00
N LEU A 42 6.21 -21.23 4.17
CA LEU A 42 6.04 -20.52 5.43
C LEU A 42 5.70 -21.48 6.57
N ARG A 43 4.75 -22.40 6.39
CA ARG A 43 4.36 -23.39 7.42
C ARG A 43 5.54 -24.28 7.82
N VAL A 44 6.31 -24.79 6.85
CA VAL A 44 7.51 -25.59 7.13
C VAL A 44 8.53 -24.79 7.93
N LYS A 45 8.84 -23.56 7.50
CA LYS A 45 9.74 -22.64 8.21
C LYS A 45 9.29 -22.39 9.65
N THR A 46 8.00 -22.10 9.86
CA THR A 46 7.42 -21.83 11.18
C THR A 46 7.44 -23.07 12.09
N LEU A 47 7.12 -24.25 11.56
CA LEU A 47 7.19 -25.51 12.33
C LEU A 47 8.61 -25.82 12.81
N ILE A 48 9.61 -25.61 11.94
CA ILE A 48 11.02 -25.80 12.30
C ILE A 48 11.47 -24.75 13.33
N ALA A 49 11.09 -23.48 13.15
CA ALA A 49 11.40 -22.43 14.12
C ALA A 49 10.78 -22.71 15.51
N ALA A 50 9.52 -23.17 15.53
CA ALA A 50 8.82 -23.58 16.75
C ALA A 50 9.51 -24.78 17.42
N TYR A 51 9.89 -25.80 16.65
CA TYR A 51 10.68 -26.95 17.14
C TYR A 51 11.98 -26.51 17.82
N ARG A 52 12.68 -25.51 17.27
CA ARG A 52 13.96 -25.04 17.81
C ARG A 52 13.84 -24.13 19.02
N SER A 53 12.75 -23.37 19.13
CA SER A 53 12.65 -22.32 20.14
C SER A 53 12.26 -22.88 21.52
N PRO A 54 13.05 -22.64 22.58
CA PRO A 54 12.67 -23.05 23.94
C PRO A 54 11.46 -22.29 24.49
N HIS A 55 10.98 -21.25 23.78
CA HIS A 55 9.81 -20.48 24.15
C HIS A 55 8.52 -20.93 23.43
N SER A 56 8.62 -21.87 22.49
CA SER A 56 7.48 -22.47 21.81
C SER A 56 6.95 -23.68 22.57
N ALA A 57 5.64 -23.92 22.49
CA ALA A 57 5.01 -25.15 22.96
C ALA A 57 5.49 -26.42 22.21
N LEU A 58 6.13 -26.25 21.05
CA LEU A 58 6.60 -27.33 20.20
C LEU A 58 8.11 -27.60 20.31
N HIS A 59 8.80 -27.02 21.29
CA HIS A 59 10.23 -27.22 21.46
C HIS A 59 10.59 -28.71 21.55
N GLY A 60 11.44 -29.20 20.63
CA GLY A 60 11.83 -30.60 20.58
C GLY A 60 10.70 -31.59 20.22
N SER A 61 9.54 -31.12 19.74
CA SER A 61 8.37 -31.97 19.48
C SER A 61 8.52 -32.80 18.20
N GLY A 62 8.45 -34.13 18.33
CA GLY A 62 8.38 -35.04 17.18
C GLY A 62 7.13 -34.84 16.31
N GLN A 63 6.03 -34.34 16.88
CA GLN A 63 4.83 -33.99 16.11
C GLN A 63 5.06 -32.79 15.19
N ALA A 64 5.85 -31.81 15.62
CA ALA A 64 6.22 -30.68 14.78
C ALA A 64 7.09 -31.14 13.59
N VAL A 65 8.00 -32.07 13.83
CA VAL A 65 8.81 -32.70 12.76
C VAL A 65 7.93 -33.45 11.77
N ALA A 66 7.01 -34.30 12.25
CA ALA A 66 6.09 -35.03 11.39
C ALA A 66 5.23 -34.10 10.53
N ALA A 67 4.64 -33.05 11.13
CA ALA A 67 3.87 -32.05 10.41
C ALA A 67 4.72 -31.30 9.36
N ALA A 68 5.97 -30.96 9.70
CA ALA A 68 6.89 -30.29 8.77
C ALA A 68 7.20 -31.19 7.57
N THR A 69 7.42 -32.48 7.80
CA THR A 69 7.65 -33.47 6.74
C THR A 69 6.45 -33.61 5.80
N THR A 70 5.22 -33.69 6.33
CA THR A 70 3.98 -33.74 5.52
C THR A 70 3.85 -32.50 4.63
N HIS A 71 4.02 -31.30 5.22
CA HIS A 71 3.95 -30.05 4.47
C HIS A 71 5.07 -29.91 3.42
N LEU A 72 6.26 -30.42 3.73
CA LEU A 72 7.40 -30.44 2.82
C LEU A 72 7.18 -31.40 1.65
N GLY A 73 6.52 -32.54 1.89
CA GLY A 73 6.08 -33.47 0.85
C GLY A 73 5.12 -32.81 -0.13
N ALA A 74 4.10 -32.11 0.38
CA ALA A 74 3.18 -31.33 -0.44
C ALA A 74 3.88 -30.20 -1.21
N LEU A 75 4.83 -29.51 -0.57
CA LEU A 75 5.62 -28.47 -1.23
C LEU A 75 6.44 -29.03 -2.38
N ARG A 76 7.10 -30.19 -2.17
CA ARG A 76 7.85 -30.88 -3.22
C ARG A 76 6.95 -31.30 -4.38
N ALA A 77 5.72 -31.75 -4.10
CA ALA A 77 4.75 -32.13 -5.13
C ALA A 77 4.28 -30.93 -5.98
N ALA A 78 4.29 -29.71 -5.42
CA ALA A 78 3.99 -28.48 -6.15
C ALA A 78 5.16 -27.98 -7.04
N GLN A 79 6.37 -28.52 -6.85
CA GLN A 79 7.54 -28.19 -7.65
C GLN A 79 7.50 -28.91 -9.00
N THR A 80 7.61 -28.16 -10.07
CA THR A 80 7.53 -28.69 -11.44
C THR A 80 8.88 -29.22 -11.93
N THR A 81 8.88 -29.86 -13.10
CA THR A 81 10.09 -30.38 -13.75
C THR A 81 11.11 -29.29 -14.14
N THR A 82 10.70 -28.03 -14.20
CA THR A 82 11.62 -26.90 -14.42
C THR A 82 12.33 -26.46 -13.14
N GLY A 83 11.98 -27.05 -11.99
CA GLY A 83 12.46 -26.62 -10.68
C GLY A 83 11.64 -25.49 -10.07
N LEU A 84 10.84 -24.76 -10.86
CA LEU A 84 9.96 -23.70 -10.38
C LEU A 84 8.66 -24.27 -9.83
N PHE A 85 7.94 -23.49 -9.03
CA PHE A 85 6.66 -23.89 -8.46
C PHE A 85 5.49 -23.51 -9.38
N ALA A 86 4.51 -24.41 -9.48
CA ALA A 86 3.26 -24.11 -10.14
C ALA A 86 2.31 -23.36 -9.18
N GLY A 87 1.70 -22.27 -9.65
CA GLY A 87 0.68 -21.53 -8.91
C GLY A 87 0.42 -20.13 -9.48
N GLY A 88 -0.81 -19.65 -9.31
CA GLY A 88 -1.23 -18.31 -9.74
C GLY A 88 -1.48 -18.16 -11.25
N ASP A 89 -1.60 -16.90 -11.69
CA ASP A 89 -1.76 -16.47 -13.08
C ASP A 89 -0.42 -16.43 -13.84
N ASN A 90 0.71 -16.36 -13.11
CA ASN A 90 2.06 -16.41 -13.65
C ASN A 90 2.61 -17.86 -13.68
N VAL A 91 2.34 -18.57 -14.78
CA VAL A 91 2.74 -19.97 -14.97
C VAL A 91 4.28 -20.13 -14.87
N GLN A 92 4.76 -20.86 -13.84
CA GLN A 92 6.17 -21.16 -13.61
C GLN A 92 7.08 -19.92 -13.55
N SER A 93 6.73 -18.98 -12.68
CA SER A 93 7.40 -17.68 -12.57
C SER A 93 8.63 -17.73 -11.64
N PRO A 94 9.82 -17.32 -12.11
CA PRO A 94 11.00 -17.16 -11.26
C PRO A 94 10.77 -16.26 -10.04
N PRO A 95 10.20 -15.04 -10.15
CA PRO A 95 9.98 -14.20 -8.97
C PRO A 95 8.93 -14.79 -8.03
N ASP A 96 7.90 -15.47 -8.54
CA ASP A 96 6.89 -16.08 -7.67
C ASP A 96 7.44 -17.30 -6.92
N SER A 97 8.36 -18.03 -7.54
CA SER A 97 9.13 -19.11 -6.91
C SER A 97 10.16 -18.59 -5.92
N ALA A 98 10.75 -17.41 -6.16
CA ALA A 98 11.72 -16.79 -5.26
C ALA A 98 11.15 -16.57 -3.85
N PHE A 99 9.89 -16.12 -3.73
CA PHE A 99 9.18 -16.04 -2.43
C PHE A 99 9.18 -17.37 -1.66
N THR A 100 9.09 -18.49 -2.35
CA THR A 100 9.09 -19.82 -1.73
C THR A 100 10.49 -20.28 -1.39
N VAL A 101 11.44 -20.01 -2.30
CA VAL A 101 12.85 -20.37 -2.11
C VAL A 101 13.46 -19.59 -0.96
N ASN A 102 13.06 -18.33 -0.73
CA ASN A 102 13.48 -17.57 0.44
C ASN A 102 13.15 -18.30 1.75
N ASP A 103 11.89 -18.75 1.90
CA ASP A 103 11.45 -19.51 3.08
C ASP A 103 12.10 -20.90 3.17
N VAL A 104 12.25 -21.60 2.04
CA VAL A 104 12.93 -22.91 1.99
C VAL A 104 14.38 -22.81 2.43
N CYS A 105 15.11 -21.78 1.98
CA CYS A 105 16.52 -21.61 2.36
C CYS A 105 16.68 -21.24 3.83
N ASP A 106 15.75 -20.46 4.38
CA ASP A 106 15.72 -20.14 5.82
C ASP A 106 15.35 -21.34 6.67
N ALA A 107 14.33 -22.10 6.26
CA ALA A 107 14.00 -23.37 6.87
C ALA A 107 15.19 -24.34 6.85
N HIS A 108 15.96 -24.38 5.75
CA HIS A 108 17.13 -25.24 5.62
C HIS A 108 18.22 -24.88 6.63
N VAL A 109 18.57 -23.60 6.75
CA VAL A 109 19.56 -23.13 7.75
C VAL A 109 19.08 -23.47 9.16
N LEU A 110 17.81 -23.19 9.46
CA LEU A 110 17.25 -23.52 10.77
C LEU A 110 17.32 -25.03 11.06
N ALA A 111 16.93 -25.87 10.10
CA ALA A 111 16.92 -27.32 10.27
C ALA A 111 18.34 -27.91 10.39
N ALA A 112 19.30 -27.41 9.62
CA ALA A 112 20.71 -27.83 9.69
C ALA A 112 21.31 -27.55 11.08
N ASP A 113 21.06 -26.36 11.63
CA ASP A 113 21.55 -25.97 12.96
C ASP A 113 20.89 -26.74 14.11
N ALA A 114 19.72 -27.34 13.89
CA ALA A 114 19.03 -28.15 14.91
C ALA A 114 19.68 -29.53 15.11
N GLY A 115 20.48 -29.99 14.14
CA GLY A 115 21.24 -31.24 14.24
C GLY A 115 20.50 -32.48 13.70
N PRO A 116 20.85 -33.69 14.19
CA PRO A 116 20.53 -34.96 13.53
C PRO A 116 19.04 -35.30 13.48
N ASP A 117 18.23 -34.73 14.37
CA ASP A 117 16.78 -35.00 14.48
C ASP A 117 16.00 -34.46 13.28
N LEU A 118 16.52 -33.43 12.59
CA LEU A 118 15.93 -32.86 11.38
C LEU A 118 16.65 -33.28 10.09
N ARG A 119 17.53 -34.29 10.12
CA ARG A 119 18.37 -34.67 8.97
C ARG A 119 17.59 -34.89 7.67
N GLU A 120 16.46 -35.59 7.73
CA GLU A 120 15.62 -35.87 6.56
C GLU A 120 14.93 -34.61 6.04
N VAL A 121 14.43 -33.76 6.95
CA VAL A 121 13.84 -32.45 6.62
C VAL A 121 14.89 -31.56 5.96
N THR A 122 16.10 -31.48 6.53
CA THR A 122 17.24 -30.72 5.99
C THR A 122 17.60 -31.18 4.58
N ALA A 123 17.67 -32.49 4.34
CA ALA A 123 17.97 -33.07 3.03
C ALA A 123 16.88 -32.79 2.00
N ALA A 124 15.60 -32.90 2.38
CA ALA A 124 14.48 -32.61 1.49
C ALA A 124 14.41 -31.11 1.13
N LEU A 125 14.64 -30.21 2.09
CA LEU A 125 14.74 -28.77 1.83
C LEU A 125 15.89 -28.44 0.86
N ALA A 126 17.06 -29.08 1.03
CA ALA A 126 18.18 -28.92 0.11
C ALA A 126 17.84 -29.39 -1.30
N GLY A 127 17.13 -30.52 -1.44
CA GLY A 127 16.67 -31.02 -2.74
C GLY A 127 15.68 -30.11 -3.45
N ILE A 128 14.83 -29.41 -2.70
CA ILE A 128 13.91 -28.39 -3.25
C ILE A 128 14.70 -27.16 -3.69
N ALA A 129 15.57 -26.63 -2.82
CA ALA A 129 16.37 -25.45 -3.09
C ALA A 129 17.28 -25.64 -4.32
N GLY A 130 18.05 -26.74 -4.36
CA GLY A 130 18.96 -27.04 -5.45
C GLY A 130 18.24 -27.20 -6.80
N ALA A 131 17.03 -27.75 -6.82
CA ALA A 131 16.23 -27.85 -8.04
C ALA A 131 15.81 -26.49 -8.62
N THR A 132 15.72 -25.43 -7.80
CA THR A 132 15.36 -24.08 -8.27
C THR A 132 16.51 -23.28 -8.86
N GLN A 133 17.76 -23.66 -8.56
CA GLN A 133 18.93 -22.81 -8.72
C GLN A 133 19.12 -22.31 -10.16
N GLU A 134 19.12 -23.22 -11.14
CA GLU A 134 19.36 -22.86 -12.55
C GLU A 134 18.23 -22.00 -13.13
N ALA A 135 16.98 -22.29 -12.75
CA ALA A 135 15.81 -21.56 -13.21
C ALA A 135 15.72 -20.14 -12.62
N LEU A 136 16.16 -19.95 -11.37
CA LEU A 136 16.26 -18.61 -10.78
C LEU A 136 17.46 -17.82 -11.33
N LEU A 137 18.60 -18.48 -11.57
CA LEU A 137 19.80 -17.87 -12.13
C LEU A 137 19.53 -17.24 -13.50
N THR A 138 18.84 -17.98 -14.38
CA THR A 138 18.51 -17.55 -15.74
C THR A 138 17.16 -16.82 -15.85
N GLY A 139 16.38 -16.80 -14.77
CA GLY A 139 15.05 -16.22 -14.72
C GLY A 139 15.02 -14.68 -14.82
N GLY A 140 13.89 -14.17 -15.33
CA GLY A 140 13.58 -12.74 -15.39
C GLY A 140 12.50 -12.32 -14.39
N VAL A 141 12.23 -11.02 -14.34
CA VAL A 141 11.23 -10.40 -13.44
C VAL A 141 10.31 -9.44 -14.23
N HIS A 142 9.19 -9.00 -13.63
CA HIS A 142 8.23 -8.09 -14.28
C HIS A 142 7.81 -6.88 -13.43
N THR A 143 8.30 -6.76 -12.19
CA THR A 143 8.13 -5.54 -11.36
C THR A 143 9.47 -5.17 -10.69
N PRO A 144 9.64 -3.92 -10.21
CA PRO A 144 10.85 -3.50 -9.52
C PRO A 144 11.15 -4.32 -8.26
N ASN A 145 10.16 -4.55 -7.37
CA ASN A 145 10.37 -5.33 -6.14
C ASN A 145 10.80 -6.79 -6.39
N HIS A 146 10.36 -7.39 -7.50
CA HIS A 146 10.75 -8.75 -7.87
C HIS A 146 12.27 -8.89 -8.09
N ARG A 147 12.98 -7.81 -8.44
CA ARG A 147 14.45 -7.83 -8.50
C ARG A 147 15.05 -8.15 -7.14
N TRP A 148 14.56 -7.50 -6.09
CA TRP A 148 15.06 -7.66 -4.72
C TRP A 148 14.69 -9.02 -4.16
N GLU A 149 13.46 -9.48 -4.39
CA GLU A 149 12.99 -10.80 -3.98
C GLU A 149 13.84 -11.93 -4.60
N LEU A 150 14.08 -11.85 -5.91
CA LEU A 150 14.92 -12.80 -6.64
C LEU A 150 16.38 -12.75 -6.13
N CYS A 151 16.94 -11.55 -5.95
CA CYS A 151 18.30 -11.40 -5.45
C CYS A 151 18.45 -11.98 -4.03
N ALA A 152 17.46 -11.78 -3.16
CA ALA A 152 17.43 -12.37 -1.84
C ALA A 152 17.45 -13.90 -1.91
N ALA A 153 16.64 -14.50 -2.78
CA ALA A 153 16.62 -15.95 -2.96
C ALA A 153 17.98 -16.49 -3.47
N LEU A 154 18.59 -15.82 -4.45
CA LEU A 154 19.92 -16.18 -4.97
C LEU A 154 21.01 -16.06 -3.89
N ALA A 155 20.96 -15.01 -3.06
CA ALA A 155 21.89 -14.84 -1.95
C ALA A 155 21.72 -15.91 -0.87
N ARG A 156 20.48 -16.30 -0.52
CA ARG A 156 20.22 -17.39 0.43
C ARG A 156 20.63 -18.76 -0.13
N LEU A 157 20.43 -18.98 -1.43
CA LEU A 157 20.92 -20.18 -2.12
C LEU A 157 22.44 -20.25 -2.03
N HIS A 158 23.16 -19.18 -2.38
CA HIS A 158 24.62 -19.14 -2.28
C HIS A 158 25.12 -19.37 -0.85
N ARG A 159 24.44 -18.80 0.16
CA ARG A 159 24.78 -19.00 1.58
C ARG A 159 24.76 -20.48 2.00
N SER A 160 23.79 -21.24 1.52
CA SER A 160 23.63 -22.67 1.86
C SER A 160 24.38 -23.60 0.90
N PHE A 161 24.48 -23.22 -0.38
CA PHE A 161 25.04 -23.99 -1.48
C PHE A 161 25.94 -23.06 -2.33
N PRO A 162 27.22 -22.87 -1.94
CA PRO A 162 28.09 -21.89 -2.58
C PRO A 162 28.23 -22.09 -4.10
N ASP A 163 27.78 -21.08 -4.85
CA ASP A 163 27.93 -20.95 -6.31
C ASP A 163 28.08 -19.46 -6.64
N GLU A 164 29.25 -19.05 -7.12
CA GLU A 164 29.56 -17.64 -7.42
C GLU A 164 28.68 -17.06 -8.54
N ARG A 165 28.17 -17.90 -9.45
CA ARG A 165 27.28 -17.45 -10.53
C ARG A 165 26.02 -16.79 -9.98
N LEU A 166 25.55 -17.23 -8.82
CA LEU A 166 24.38 -16.65 -8.14
C LEU A 166 24.68 -15.23 -7.68
N LEU A 167 25.87 -14.98 -7.12
CA LEU A 167 26.27 -13.64 -6.70
C LEU A 167 26.57 -12.73 -7.88
N ASP A 168 27.13 -13.25 -8.97
CA ASP A 168 27.30 -12.50 -10.21
C ASP A 168 25.95 -12.01 -10.74
N ARG A 169 24.94 -12.88 -10.75
CA ARG A 169 23.57 -12.51 -11.13
C ARG A 169 22.95 -11.47 -10.21
N VAL A 170 23.18 -11.55 -8.90
CA VAL A 170 22.75 -10.52 -7.94
C VAL A 170 23.43 -9.17 -8.26
N ARG A 171 24.73 -9.18 -8.58
CA ARG A 171 25.48 -7.96 -8.93
C ARG A 171 24.96 -7.32 -10.21
N GLU A 172 24.54 -8.11 -11.21
CA GLU A 172 23.90 -7.58 -12.43
C GLU A 172 22.63 -6.78 -12.12
N TRP A 173 21.73 -7.33 -11.31
CA TRP A 173 20.51 -6.61 -10.91
C TRP A 173 20.81 -5.38 -10.06
N LEU A 174 21.76 -5.47 -9.14
CA LEU A 174 22.18 -4.33 -8.31
C LEU A 174 22.89 -3.23 -9.11
N ALA A 175 23.48 -3.55 -10.27
CA ALA A 175 24.12 -2.57 -11.14
C ALA A 175 23.11 -1.59 -11.78
N GLU A 176 21.82 -1.95 -11.86
CA GLU A 176 20.75 -1.03 -12.25
C GLU A 176 20.41 0.00 -11.16
N GLY A 177 20.88 -0.22 -9.93
CA GLY A 177 20.57 0.60 -8.76
C GLY A 177 19.24 0.27 -8.09
N VAL A 178 19.16 0.57 -6.78
CA VAL A 178 17.91 0.46 -6.02
C VAL A 178 16.95 1.56 -6.46
N ASP A 179 15.71 1.20 -6.78
CA ASP A 179 14.67 2.12 -7.28
C ASP A 179 14.04 2.98 -6.17
N ILE A 180 14.88 3.54 -5.31
CA ILE A 180 14.49 4.44 -4.22
C ILE A 180 14.83 5.88 -4.56
N ASP A 181 13.88 6.79 -4.36
CA ASP A 181 14.11 8.21 -4.63
C ASP A 181 14.89 8.90 -3.50
N ALA A 182 15.20 10.18 -3.71
CA ALA A 182 15.93 11.00 -2.73
C ALA A 182 15.17 11.18 -1.41
N GLU A 183 13.85 11.03 -1.42
CA GLU A 183 12.98 11.15 -0.26
C GLU A 183 12.64 9.80 0.37
N GLY A 184 13.24 8.69 -0.06
CA GLY A 184 13.09 7.37 0.55
C GLY A 184 11.88 6.55 0.08
N LEU A 185 11.18 6.95 -0.99
CA LEU A 185 10.11 6.14 -1.56
C LEU A 185 10.66 5.21 -2.65
N TYR A 186 10.34 3.92 -2.57
CA TYR A 186 10.52 3.01 -3.70
C TYR A 186 9.58 3.39 -4.85
N SER A 187 9.94 3.01 -6.08
CA SER A 187 9.20 3.39 -7.29
C SER A 187 7.71 3.02 -7.24
N GLU A 188 7.37 1.91 -6.57
CA GLU A 188 5.99 1.42 -6.41
C GLU A 188 5.20 2.12 -5.30
N ARG A 189 5.88 2.86 -4.40
CA ARG A 189 5.27 3.61 -3.28
C ARG A 189 4.32 2.79 -2.40
N SER A 190 4.48 1.47 -2.41
CA SER A 190 3.59 0.55 -1.71
C SER A 190 4.12 0.25 -0.33
N ALA A 191 3.29 0.49 0.69
CA ALA A 191 3.63 0.13 2.05
C ALA A 191 3.71 -1.40 2.20
N ASN A 192 2.84 -2.12 1.47
CA ASN A 192 2.84 -3.58 1.44
C ASN A 192 4.13 -4.15 0.86
N TYR A 193 4.58 -3.69 -0.31
CA TYR A 193 5.82 -4.20 -0.90
C TYR A 193 7.09 -3.68 -0.22
N ALA A 194 7.07 -2.50 0.37
CA ALA A 194 8.17 -2.05 1.21
C ALA A 194 8.35 -2.98 2.42
N ALA A 195 7.26 -3.28 3.15
CA ALA A 195 7.31 -4.12 4.34
C ALA A 195 7.60 -5.60 4.05
N HIS A 196 6.97 -6.19 3.02
CA HIS A 196 7.06 -7.65 2.81
C HIS A 196 8.11 -8.08 1.80
N VAL A 197 8.67 -7.17 1.00
CA VAL A 197 9.55 -7.54 -0.13
C VAL A 197 10.84 -6.74 -0.10
N SER A 198 10.76 -5.42 -0.30
CA SER A 198 11.93 -4.59 -0.58
C SER A 198 12.83 -4.43 0.64
N ASN A 199 12.29 -4.03 1.79
CA ASN A 199 13.08 -3.87 3.01
C ASN A 199 13.73 -5.19 3.49
N PRO A 200 12.99 -6.32 3.65
CA PRO A 200 13.60 -7.56 4.11
C PRO A 200 14.64 -8.09 3.11
N SER A 201 14.40 -7.99 1.80
CA SER A 201 15.35 -8.41 0.77
C SER A 201 16.63 -7.57 0.79
N LEU A 202 16.51 -6.24 0.85
CA LEU A 202 17.67 -5.35 0.85
C LEU A 202 18.48 -5.43 2.15
N LEU A 203 17.83 -5.65 3.31
CA LEU A 203 18.54 -5.90 4.58
C LEU A 203 19.34 -7.20 4.51
N LEU A 204 18.75 -8.27 4.00
CA LEU A 204 19.47 -9.53 3.79
C LEU A 204 20.67 -9.33 2.86
N LEU A 205 20.48 -8.67 1.72
CA LEU A 205 21.54 -8.45 0.75
C LEU A 205 22.64 -7.55 1.32
N ALA A 206 22.30 -6.56 2.14
CA ALA A 206 23.27 -5.73 2.85
C ALA A 206 24.18 -6.59 3.75
N ASP A 207 23.58 -7.50 4.53
CA ASP A 207 24.31 -8.39 5.44
C ASP A 207 25.16 -9.42 4.67
N VAL A 208 24.62 -10.06 3.62
CA VAL A 208 25.33 -11.08 2.83
C VAL A 208 26.48 -10.49 2.00
N LEU A 209 26.28 -9.31 1.40
CA LEU A 209 27.25 -8.69 0.48
C LEU A 209 28.16 -7.66 1.17
N GLY A 210 27.92 -7.34 2.44
CA GLY A 210 28.64 -6.26 3.14
C GLY A 210 28.41 -4.89 2.52
N ARG A 211 27.19 -4.61 2.04
CA ARG A 211 26.85 -3.41 1.26
C ARG A 211 26.04 -2.40 2.07
N ALA A 212 26.73 -1.39 2.60
CA ALA A 212 26.13 -0.33 3.42
C ALA A 212 25.09 0.52 2.66
N ASP A 213 25.24 0.71 1.36
CA ASP A 213 24.30 1.47 0.54
C ASP A 213 22.91 0.82 0.43
N LEU A 214 22.84 -0.52 0.50
CA LEU A 214 21.55 -1.25 0.55
C LEU A 214 20.86 -1.05 1.90
N LEU A 215 21.64 -1.08 2.99
CA LEU A 215 21.16 -0.74 4.33
C LEU A 215 20.65 0.71 4.38
N ASP A 216 21.40 1.65 3.81
CA ASP A 216 21.02 3.07 3.74
C ASP A 216 19.73 3.29 2.95
N ALA A 217 19.47 2.51 1.90
CA ALA A 217 18.19 2.54 1.19
C ALA A 217 17.02 2.18 2.12
N VAL A 218 17.16 1.10 2.91
CA VAL A 218 16.13 0.69 3.87
C VAL A 218 15.96 1.72 4.98
N VAL A 219 17.05 2.26 5.52
CA VAL A 219 16.99 3.32 6.55
C VAL A 219 16.28 4.56 6.01
N ARG A 220 16.53 4.98 4.76
CA ARG A 220 15.81 6.09 4.13
C ARG A 220 14.31 5.80 4.00
N ASN A 221 13.96 4.59 3.55
CA ASN A 221 12.55 4.20 3.44
C ASN A 221 11.81 4.21 4.78
N LEU A 222 12.39 3.61 5.82
CA LEU A 222 11.80 3.62 7.16
C LEU A 222 11.73 5.04 7.75
N THR A 223 12.75 5.88 7.51
CA THR A 223 12.75 7.27 7.97
C THR A 223 11.57 8.04 7.38
N THR A 224 11.31 7.89 6.09
CA THR A 224 10.16 8.54 5.44
C THR A 224 8.84 7.93 5.88
N THR A 225 8.80 6.62 6.11
CA THR A 225 7.59 5.94 6.59
C THR A 225 7.14 6.45 7.96
N LEU A 226 8.03 6.95 8.83
CA LEU A 226 7.65 7.59 10.10
C LEU A 226 6.63 8.73 9.90
N ASP A 227 6.70 9.45 8.78
CA ASP A 227 5.81 10.57 8.44
C ASP A 227 4.49 10.09 7.83
N LEU A 228 4.44 8.83 7.43
CA LEU A 228 3.28 8.15 6.87
C LEU A 228 2.47 7.40 7.94
N ILE A 229 3.01 7.16 9.14
CA ILE A 229 2.31 6.44 10.23
C ILE A 229 1.13 7.25 10.80
N GLY A 230 -0.08 6.77 10.53
CA GLY A 230 -1.37 7.30 10.98
C GLY A 230 -1.54 7.21 12.51
N PRO A 231 -2.40 8.06 13.08
CA PRO A 231 -2.74 7.97 14.50
C PRO A 231 -3.51 6.68 14.86
N ASP A 232 -4.12 6.02 13.88
CA ASP A 232 -4.85 4.76 14.00
C ASP A 232 -3.95 3.52 13.80
N GLY A 233 -2.63 3.69 13.79
CA GLY A 233 -1.68 2.58 13.61
C GLY A 233 -1.61 2.05 12.17
N THR A 234 -2.15 2.78 11.19
CA THR A 234 -2.01 2.47 9.76
C THR A 234 -0.87 3.25 9.12
N VAL A 235 -0.45 2.86 7.92
CA VAL A 235 0.46 3.62 7.05
C VAL A 235 -0.36 4.29 5.95
N GLU A 236 -0.10 5.57 5.67
CA GLU A 236 -0.77 6.28 4.58
C GLU A 236 -0.41 5.67 3.22
N THR A 237 -1.41 5.23 2.46
CA THR A 237 -1.24 4.52 1.19
C THR A 237 -1.93 5.19 0.01
N VAL A 238 -2.60 6.35 0.17
CA VAL A 238 -3.31 7.03 -0.94
C VAL A 238 -2.42 7.30 -2.17
N HIS A 239 -1.11 7.45 -1.93
CA HIS A 239 -0.07 7.70 -2.92
C HIS A 239 0.55 6.44 -3.56
N SER A 240 0.14 5.25 -3.11
CA SER A 240 0.66 3.97 -3.61
C SER A 240 0.29 3.77 -5.08
N ARG A 241 1.17 3.07 -5.80
CA ARG A 241 0.92 2.61 -7.18
C ARG A 241 0.41 1.17 -7.25
N ARG A 242 0.14 0.57 -6.09
CA ARG A 242 -0.26 -0.83 -5.92
C ARG A 242 -1.62 -0.93 -5.24
N GLN A 243 -2.10 -2.15 -5.03
CA GLN A 243 -3.43 -2.45 -4.52
C GLN A 243 -3.72 -1.86 -3.12
N ASP A 244 -2.69 -1.63 -2.32
CA ASP A 244 -2.80 -1.03 -0.99
C ASP A 244 -3.27 0.43 -1.02
N GLN A 245 -3.29 1.10 -2.19
CA GLN A 245 -3.86 2.44 -2.30
C GLN A 245 -5.37 2.52 -2.01
N HIS A 246 -6.08 1.38 -1.94
CA HIS A 246 -7.53 1.31 -1.75
C HIS A 246 -7.95 0.74 -0.39
N ALA A 247 -7.01 0.37 0.48
CA ALA A 247 -7.30 -0.21 1.78
C ALA A 247 -6.29 0.29 2.84
N PRO A 248 -6.69 0.41 4.11
CA PRO A 248 -5.75 0.69 5.19
C PRO A 248 -4.68 -0.40 5.27
N PHE A 249 -3.41 0.01 5.38
CA PHE A 249 -2.30 -0.91 5.61
C PHE A 249 -1.83 -0.82 7.07
N PRO A 250 -1.82 -1.90 7.86
CA PRO A 250 -1.40 -1.86 9.25
C PRO A 250 0.11 -1.60 9.39
N LEU A 251 0.54 -0.97 10.49
CA LEU A 251 1.96 -0.76 10.78
C LEU A 251 2.70 -2.05 11.18
N ALA A 252 1.98 -3.05 11.71
CA ALA A 252 2.56 -4.26 12.29
C ALA A 252 3.62 -4.98 11.42
N PRO A 253 3.48 -5.10 10.08
CA PRO A 253 4.51 -5.70 9.22
C PRO A 253 5.87 -4.98 9.21
N TYR A 254 5.93 -3.72 9.65
CA TYR A 254 7.20 -2.99 9.78
C TYR A 254 7.93 -3.27 11.10
N LEU A 255 7.32 -3.99 12.05
CA LEU A 255 7.90 -4.28 13.37
C LEU A 255 9.33 -4.83 13.32
N PRO A 256 9.64 -5.92 12.58
CA PRO A 256 11.00 -6.45 12.56
C PRO A 256 12.02 -5.42 12.02
N HIS A 257 11.66 -4.67 10.99
CA HIS A 257 12.54 -3.68 10.36
C HIS A 257 12.86 -2.50 11.28
N TYR A 258 11.83 -1.88 11.88
CA TYR A 258 12.04 -0.80 12.83
C TYR A 258 12.80 -1.26 14.07
N ARG A 259 12.48 -2.46 14.58
CA ARG A 259 13.15 -3.01 15.75
C ARG A 259 14.63 -3.27 15.48
N LEU A 260 14.94 -3.98 14.39
CA LEU A 260 16.32 -4.30 14.01
C LEU A 260 17.16 -3.03 13.85
N LEU A 261 16.65 -2.06 13.09
CA LEU A 261 17.39 -0.83 12.82
C LEU A 261 17.45 0.10 14.01
N ALA A 262 16.44 0.13 14.89
CA ALA A 262 16.54 0.82 16.17
C ALA A 262 17.71 0.26 16.99
N ILE A 263 17.80 -1.06 17.15
CA ILE A 263 18.85 -1.73 17.93
C ILE A 263 20.23 -1.50 17.31
N ARG A 264 20.37 -1.67 15.99
CA ARG A 264 21.66 -1.51 15.30
C ARG A 264 22.15 -0.06 15.22
N THR A 265 21.25 0.92 15.20
CA THR A 265 21.59 2.35 15.00
C THR A 265 21.41 3.22 16.23
N GLY A 266 20.78 2.73 17.30
CA GLY A 266 20.45 3.51 18.49
C GLY A 266 19.32 4.52 18.30
N ARG A 267 18.58 4.45 17.18
CA ARG A 267 17.52 5.41 16.83
C ARG A 267 16.25 5.24 17.66
N GLY A 268 16.03 6.16 18.60
CA GLY A 268 14.84 6.16 19.47
C GLY A 268 13.52 6.42 18.73
N ASP A 269 13.53 7.09 17.59
CA ASP A 269 12.34 7.27 16.75
C ASP A 269 11.89 5.98 16.07
N PHE A 270 12.85 5.11 15.70
CA PHE A 270 12.58 3.75 15.24
C PHE A 270 12.11 2.86 16.40
N SER A 271 12.68 2.99 17.60
CA SER A 271 12.15 2.29 18.79
C SER A 271 10.68 2.62 19.04
N ARG A 272 10.30 3.91 18.96
CA ARG A 272 8.90 4.34 19.09
C ARG A 272 8.01 3.68 18.02
N ALA A 273 8.44 3.68 16.76
CA ALA A 273 7.67 3.05 15.68
C ALA A 273 7.54 1.53 15.86
N ALA A 274 8.58 0.84 16.33
CA ALA A 274 8.53 -0.58 16.66
C ALA A 274 7.54 -0.85 17.80
N LEU A 275 7.55 -0.05 18.87
CA LEU A 275 6.58 -0.18 19.97
C LEU A 275 5.15 0.06 19.48
N GLN A 276 4.93 1.06 18.63
CA GLN A 276 3.61 1.31 18.02
C GLN A 276 3.17 0.16 17.13
N ALA A 277 4.07 -0.41 16.32
CA ALA A 277 3.79 -1.56 15.47
C ALA A 277 3.38 -2.81 16.27
N ALA A 278 3.92 -2.97 17.48
CA ALA A 278 3.62 -4.09 18.38
C ALA A 278 2.43 -3.83 19.33
N ALA A 279 1.84 -2.64 19.34
CA ALA A 279 0.83 -2.24 20.32
C ALA A 279 -0.45 -3.10 20.25
N GLY A 280 -0.82 -3.57 19.05
CA GLY A 280 -1.94 -4.50 18.83
C GLY A 280 -1.59 -5.97 19.12
N GLY A 281 -0.37 -6.25 19.60
CA GLY A 281 0.17 -7.59 19.72
C GLY A 281 1.03 -8.01 18.52
N VAL A 282 1.84 -9.04 18.73
CA VAL A 282 2.69 -9.64 17.70
C VAL A 282 1.97 -10.86 17.14
N ASP A 283 1.63 -10.83 15.84
CA ASP A 283 0.86 -11.88 15.15
C ASP A 283 1.48 -12.41 13.86
N ASP A 284 2.72 -12.02 13.55
CA ASP A 284 3.43 -12.60 12.42
C ASP A 284 4.04 -13.97 12.80
N PRO A 285 3.57 -15.09 12.19
CA PRO A 285 4.12 -16.41 12.47
C PRO A 285 5.56 -16.59 11.97
N GLY A 286 6.00 -15.79 10.99
CA GLY A 286 7.37 -15.83 10.45
C GLY A 286 8.41 -15.20 11.37
N LEU A 287 7.99 -14.32 12.28
CA LEU A 287 8.89 -13.53 13.11
C LEU A 287 9.76 -14.39 14.04
N LEU A 288 9.26 -15.53 14.53
CA LEU A 288 10.09 -16.44 15.33
C LEU A 288 11.31 -16.94 14.54
N ALA A 289 11.12 -17.32 13.28
CA ALA A 289 12.21 -17.75 12.41
C ALA A 289 13.23 -16.61 12.22
N GLU A 290 12.75 -15.38 12.01
CA GLU A 290 13.62 -14.20 11.90
C GLU A 290 14.44 -13.94 13.16
N THR A 291 13.87 -14.12 14.37
CA THR A 291 14.62 -13.96 15.62
C THR A 291 15.74 -14.99 15.80
N LEU A 292 15.58 -16.20 15.24
CA LEU A 292 16.61 -17.24 15.26
C LEU A 292 17.71 -16.97 14.21
N LEU A 293 17.33 -16.45 13.04
CA LEU A 293 18.24 -16.12 11.95
C LEU A 293 18.98 -14.79 12.17
N THR A 294 18.36 -13.86 12.88
CA THR A 294 18.89 -12.52 13.21
C THR A 294 18.74 -12.27 14.71
N PRO A 295 19.64 -12.82 15.56
CA PRO A 295 19.52 -12.72 17.02
C PRO A 295 19.52 -11.29 17.58
N ASP A 296 20.00 -10.30 16.83
CA ASP A 296 19.91 -8.87 17.19
C ASP A 296 18.47 -8.42 17.44
N LEU A 297 17.49 -8.99 16.72
CA LEU A 297 16.07 -8.70 16.94
C LEU A 297 15.62 -8.98 18.38
N CYS A 298 16.30 -9.89 19.08
CA CYS A 298 15.95 -10.28 20.44
C CYS A 298 16.43 -9.29 21.49
N ARG A 299 17.28 -8.32 21.16
CA ARG A 299 17.83 -7.37 22.16
C ARG A 299 16.80 -6.35 22.60
N VAL A 300 16.98 -5.79 23.78
CA VAL A 300 16.16 -4.68 24.29
C VAL A 300 16.24 -3.47 23.35
N LEU A 301 15.08 -2.87 23.05
CA LEU A 301 15.01 -1.65 22.27
C LEU A 301 15.71 -0.49 23.01
N PRO A 302 16.45 0.38 22.29
CA PRO A 302 16.85 1.67 22.85
C PRO A 302 15.64 2.48 23.32
N ALA A 303 15.86 3.42 24.24
CA ALA A 303 14.80 4.29 24.75
C ALA A 303 14.06 4.99 23.59
N PRO A 304 12.71 4.92 23.54
CA PRO A 304 11.95 5.56 22.48
C PRO A 304 12.05 7.09 22.61
N ALA A 305 12.29 7.75 21.49
CA ALA A 305 12.28 9.22 21.42
C ALA A 305 10.84 9.71 21.39
N GLU A 306 10.56 10.81 22.07
CA GLU A 306 9.27 11.51 21.96
C GLU A 306 9.04 12.01 20.52
N ARG A 307 7.77 12.17 20.14
CA ARG A 307 7.40 12.75 18.85
C ARG A 307 7.01 14.20 19.06
N GLU A 308 7.80 15.11 18.51
CA GLU A 308 7.48 16.54 18.48
C GLU A 308 6.27 16.82 17.56
N LEU A 309 5.35 17.65 18.04
CA LEU A 309 4.15 18.11 17.34
C LEU A 309 3.99 19.63 17.56
N PRO A 310 3.42 20.38 16.60
CA PRO A 310 2.94 19.93 15.30
C PRO A 310 4.08 19.61 14.33
N ARG A 311 3.79 18.80 13.31
CA ARG A 311 4.74 18.44 12.26
C ARG A 311 4.09 18.49 10.90
N ALA A 312 4.77 19.14 9.95
CA ALA A 312 4.40 19.15 8.55
C ALA A 312 5.43 18.38 7.71
N ARG A 313 4.95 17.65 6.70
CA ARG A 313 5.79 16.97 5.71
C ARG A 313 5.19 17.16 4.33
N TYR A 314 6.05 17.44 3.35
CA TYR A 314 5.67 17.40 1.93
C TYR A 314 6.66 16.49 1.20
N LEU A 315 6.17 15.39 0.64
CA LEU A 315 6.90 14.47 -0.22
C LEU A 315 6.70 14.91 -1.67
N THR A 316 7.75 15.43 -2.28
CA THR A 316 7.68 16.07 -3.60
C THR A 316 7.42 15.06 -4.72
N THR A 317 8.07 13.89 -4.67
CA THR A 317 7.95 12.86 -5.72
C THR A 317 6.55 12.23 -5.75
N ALA A 318 5.94 12.04 -4.58
CA ALA A 318 4.58 11.56 -4.43
C ALA A 318 3.51 12.66 -4.42
N ARG A 319 3.92 13.94 -4.41
CA ARG A 319 3.06 15.12 -4.21
C ARG A 319 2.05 14.89 -3.09
N LEU A 320 2.57 14.53 -1.92
CA LEU A 320 1.82 14.19 -0.72
C LEU A 320 2.21 15.13 0.41
N ALA A 321 1.27 15.94 0.88
CA ALA A 321 1.46 16.80 2.05
C ALA A 321 0.70 16.22 3.24
N ALA A 322 1.29 16.29 4.43
CA ALA A 322 0.65 15.92 5.67
C ALA A 322 0.95 16.95 6.75
N HIS A 323 -0.06 17.25 7.57
CA HIS A 323 0.08 18.03 8.80
C HIS A 323 -0.47 17.21 9.95
N THR A 324 0.33 17.03 11.00
CA THR A 324 -0.04 16.27 12.20
C THR A 324 0.13 17.15 13.42
N SER A 325 -0.92 17.29 14.21
CA SER A 325 -0.95 18.01 15.49
C SER A 325 -1.39 17.07 16.62
N ALA A 326 -1.54 17.60 17.83
CA ALA A 326 -2.19 16.88 18.93
C ALA A 326 -3.69 16.61 18.70
N THR A 327 -4.33 17.42 17.85
CA THR A 327 -5.78 17.38 17.58
C THR A 327 -6.10 16.47 16.41
N ALA A 328 -5.35 16.61 15.31
CA ALA A 328 -5.70 15.98 14.04
C ALA A 328 -4.48 15.62 13.19
N ARG A 329 -4.71 14.73 12.22
CA ARG A 329 -3.82 14.53 11.08
C ARG A 329 -4.59 14.78 9.79
N THR A 330 -4.12 15.69 8.95
CA THR A 330 -4.67 15.95 7.61
C THR A 330 -3.65 15.56 6.55
N VAL A 331 -4.10 14.90 5.49
CA VAL A 331 -3.28 14.49 4.34
C VAL A 331 -3.90 15.06 3.07
N VAL A 332 -3.07 15.65 2.20
CA VAL A 332 -3.45 16.18 0.88
C VAL A 332 -2.60 15.50 -0.18
N TYR A 333 -3.24 14.99 -1.21
CA TYR A 333 -2.60 14.21 -2.26
C TYR A 333 -2.90 14.79 -3.65
N GLY A 334 -1.84 15.06 -4.40
CA GLY A 334 -1.92 15.56 -5.78
C GLY A 334 -1.00 14.83 -6.76
N GLY A 335 -0.65 13.58 -6.45
CA GLY A 335 0.38 12.80 -7.16
C GLY A 335 -0.13 11.71 -8.08
N SER A 336 -1.35 11.83 -8.62
CA SER A 336 -1.92 10.80 -9.48
C SER A 336 -1.15 10.66 -10.79
N ASP A 337 -0.95 9.41 -11.22
CA ASP A 337 -0.32 9.10 -12.51
C ASP A 337 -1.36 9.13 -13.67
N VAL A 338 -2.66 9.15 -13.37
CA VAL A 338 -3.74 9.07 -14.38
C VAL A 338 -3.74 10.23 -15.37
N PRO A 339 -3.56 11.51 -14.97
CA PRO A 339 -3.53 12.61 -15.95
C PRO A 339 -2.43 12.47 -17.01
N ALA A 340 -1.27 11.90 -16.64
CA ALA A 340 -0.16 11.67 -17.56
C ALA A 340 -0.39 10.45 -18.47
N HIS A 341 -1.01 9.39 -17.95
CA HIS A 341 -1.18 8.13 -18.69
C HIS A 341 -2.54 7.97 -19.38
N ARG A 342 -3.54 8.77 -18.99
CA ARG A 342 -4.94 8.74 -19.46
C ARG A 342 -5.56 7.34 -19.44
N ARG A 343 -5.29 6.61 -18.35
CA ARG A 343 -5.80 5.24 -18.12
C ARG A 343 -5.60 4.80 -16.68
N ILE A 344 -6.45 3.90 -16.23
CA ILE A 344 -6.27 3.15 -14.97
C ILE A 344 -5.54 1.84 -15.24
N ARG A 345 -4.41 1.59 -14.55
CA ARG A 345 -3.65 0.33 -14.63
C ARG A 345 -2.94 0.01 -13.31
N SER A 346 -2.70 -1.29 -13.08
CA SER A 346 -1.79 -1.74 -12.03
C SER A 346 -0.40 -1.11 -12.23
N GLY A 347 0.23 -0.67 -11.13
CA GLY A 347 1.50 0.06 -11.18
C GLY A 347 1.35 1.58 -11.36
N LEU A 348 0.12 2.11 -11.40
CA LEU A 348 -0.16 3.55 -11.42
C LEU A 348 -0.93 3.98 -10.15
N ALA A 349 -0.66 5.20 -9.68
CA ALA A 349 -1.39 5.81 -8.59
C ALA A 349 -2.70 6.40 -9.11
N CYS A 350 -3.78 5.66 -8.90
CA CYS A 350 -5.09 5.86 -9.54
C CYS A 350 -6.17 6.36 -8.58
N ASN A 351 -5.95 6.30 -7.27
CA ASN A 351 -6.91 6.72 -6.25
C ASN A 351 -7.27 8.23 -6.42
N PRO A 352 -8.56 8.59 -6.59
CA PRO A 352 -9.00 9.97 -6.76
C PRO A 352 -9.18 10.75 -5.44
N THR A 353 -8.92 10.12 -4.29
CA THR A 353 -8.95 10.81 -2.99
C THR A 353 -7.85 11.85 -2.93
N PHE A 354 -8.21 13.13 -2.84
CA PHE A 354 -7.23 14.22 -2.74
C PHE A 354 -7.04 14.77 -1.33
N LEU A 355 -7.92 14.42 -0.38
CA LEU A 355 -7.78 14.78 1.03
C LEU A 355 -8.29 13.68 1.96
N ARG A 356 -7.61 13.51 3.11
CA ARG A 356 -8.03 12.68 4.25
C ARG A 356 -7.84 13.46 5.56
N LEU A 357 -8.68 13.20 6.56
CA LEU A 357 -8.59 13.83 7.88
C LEU A 357 -8.87 12.80 8.98
N PHE A 358 -8.00 12.74 9.98
CA PHE A 358 -8.08 11.84 11.12
C PHE A 358 -8.19 12.64 12.42
N ALA A 359 -9.23 12.37 13.21
CA ALA A 359 -9.51 13.01 14.49
C ALA A 359 -9.89 11.96 15.54
N GLY A 360 -8.92 11.15 15.99
CA GLY A 360 -9.25 9.96 16.80
C GLY A 360 -10.01 8.94 15.96
N ASP A 361 -11.13 8.44 16.47
CA ASP A 361 -11.98 7.47 15.76
C ASP A 361 -12.83 8.11 14.66
N ALA A 362 -13.02 9.43 14.69
CA ALA A 362 -13.66 10.16 13.60
C ALA A 362 -12.65 10.33 12.45
N VAL A 363 -12.90 9.62 11.34
CA VAL A 363 -12.02 9.65 10.16
C VAL A 363 -12.82 9.97 8.90
N LEU A 364 -12.38 11.00 8.19
CA LEU A 364 -12.75 11.29 6.82
C LEU A 364 -11.75 10.58 5.90
N ASP A 365 -12.12 9.38 5.46
CA ASP A 365 -11.26 8.49 4.67
C ASP A 365 -11.06 8.99 3.23
N ALA A 366 -12.01 9.78 2.70
CA ALA A 366 -11.87 10.35 1.37
C ALA A 366 -12.62 11.67 1.17
N VAL A 367 -11.98 12.60 0.47
CA VAL A 367 -12.62 13.68 -0.27
C VAL A 367 -12.37 13.48 -1.75
N ARG A 368 -13.45 13.40 -2.55
CA ARG A 368 -13.42 13.11 -3.99
C ARG A 368 -14.38 14.01 -4.74
N LEU A 369 -14.03 14.46 -5.94
CA LEU A 369 -14.87 15.36 -6.74
C LEU A 369 -15.19 14.74 -8.11
N SER A 370 -16.44 14.35 -8.33
CA SER A 370 -16.94 13.87 -9.63
C SER A 370 -17.46 15.03 -10.48
N ARG A 371 -17.25 14.96 -11.80
CA ARG A 371 -17.81 15.92 -12.77
C ARG A 371 -18.34 15.18 -13.99
N GLY A 372 -19.54 15.49 -14.44
CA GLY A 372 -20.15 14.92 -15.65
C GLY A 372 -19.58 15.51 -16.93
N PHE A 373 -18.27 15.44 -17.11
CA PHE A 373 -17.54 16.00 -18.24
C PHE A 373 -16.97 14.88 -19.11
N PHE A 374 -17.69 14.53 -20.19
CA PHE A 374 -17.30 13.50 -21.18
C PHE A 374 -16.95 12.12 -20.58
N ASP A 375 -17.52 11.78 -19.42
CA ASP A 375 -17.23 10.54 -18.66
C ASP A 375 -15.75 10.35 -18.32
N LEU A 376 -14.98 11.44 -18.24
CA LEU A 376 -13.54 11.42 -17.91
C LEU A 376 -13.27 11.20 -16.40
N GLY A 377 -14.32 11.02 -15.60
CA GLY A 377 -14.25 10.59 -14.21
C GLY A 377 -13.91 11.71 -13.21
N PRO A 378 -13.56 11.32 -11.97
CA PRO A 378 -13.35 12.25 -10.88
C PRO A 378 -12.02 12.98 -10.98
N PHE A 379 -11.92 14.08 -10.24
CA PHE A 379 -10.74 14.92 -10.16
C PHE A 379 -9.53 14.13 -9.71
N ARG A 380 -8.46 14.19 -10.52
CA ARG A 380 -7.13 13.70 -10.18
C ARG A 380 -6.15 14.81 -10.52
N ALA A 381 -5.49 15.37 -9.51
CA ALA A 381 -4.59 16.48 -9.74
C ALA A 381 -3.49 16.10 -10.74
N ALA A 382 -3.39 16.85 -11.83
CA ALA A 382 -2.31 16.75 -12.81
C ALA A 382 -1.05 17.47 -12.32
N ASP A 383 -1.22 18.47 -11.45
CA ASP A 383 -0.17 19.22 -10.80
C ASP A 383 -0.53 19.58 -9.35
N MET A 384 0.50 19.73 -8.50
CA MET A 384 0.37 20.21 -7.13
C MET A 384 1.51 21.18 -6.82
N ARG A 385 1.17 22.44 -6.57
CA ARG A 385 2.12 23.49 -6.22
C ARG A 385 1.99 23.85 -4.75
N ARG A 386 3.12 23.97 -4.05
CA ARG A 386 3.16 24.55 -2.71
C ARG A 386 3.16 26.08 -2.82
N LEU A 387 2.07 26.72 -2.37
CA LEU A 387 1.89 28.18 -2.37
C LEU A 387 2.53 28.82 -1.13
N ALA A 388 2.43 28.15 0.02
CA ALA A 388 3.09 28.49 1.28
C ALA A 388 3.36 27.18 2.04
N GLU A 389 3.98 27.25 3.22
CA GLU A 389 4.38 26.05 3.98
C GLU A 389 3.25 25.02 4.16
N HIS A 390 2.04 25.48 4.47
CA HIS A 390 0.85 24.66 4.70
C HIS A 390 -0.21 24.79 3.61
N ARG A 391 0.08 25.54 2.54
CA ARG A 391 -0.89 25.87 1.51
C ARG A 391 -0.50 25.29 0.17
N HIS A 392 -1.41 24.53 -0.43
CA HIS A 392 -1.17 23.80 -1.67
C HIS A 392 -2.27 24.07 -2.69
N LEU A 393 -1.90 24.13 -3.96
CA LEU A 393 -2.82 24.26 -5.09
C LEU A 393 -2.72 23.01 -5.95
N LEU A 394 -3.82 22.26 -6.02
CA LEU A 394 -3.99 21.11 -6.90
C LEU A 394 -4.72 21.59 -8.15
N THR A 395 -4.30 21.16 -9.34
CA THR A 395 -4.91 21.58 -10.62
C THR A 395 -5.07 20.41 -11.56
N GLU A 396 -6.20 20.37 -12.25
CA GLU A 396 -6.46 19.49 -13.39
C GLU A 396 -7.22 20.27 -14.47
N THR A 397 -6.81 20.12 -15.73
CA THR A 397 -7.58 20.57 -16.89
C THR A 397 -7.87 19.36 -17.75
N LEU A 398 -9.16 19.00 -17.83
CA LEU A 398 -9.65 18.01 -18.77
C LEU A 398 -9.98 18.68 -20.09
N SER A 399 -9.73 17.98 -21.19
CA SER A 399 -10.08 18.42 -22.53
C SER A 399 -10.71 17.28 -23.30
N ALA A 400 -11.79 17.58 -24.01
CA ALA A 400 -12.43 16.70 -24.97
C ALA A 400 -12.70 17.49 -26.25
N ALA A 401 -13.06 16.82 -27.34
CA ALA A 401 -13.31 17.48 -28.60
C ALA A 401 -14.52 16.94 -29.37
N TYR A 402 -15.16 17.84 -30.11
CA TYR A 402 -16.05 17.48 -31.21
C TYR A 402 -15.27 17.51 -32.52
N TYR A 403 -15.40 16.46 -33.32
CA TYR A 403 -14.64 16.31 -34.57
C TYR A 403 -15.46 16.79 -35.77
N GLN A 404 -14.89 17.70 -36.55
CA GLN A 404 -15.52 18.27 -37.75
C GLN A 404 -15.46 17.29 -38.94
N PRO A 405 -16.23 17.54 -40.01
CA PRO A 405 -16.18 16.73 -41.22
C PRO A 405 -14.78 16.66 -41.85
N LEU A 406 -14.43 15.50 -42.41
CA LEU A 406 -13.20 15.34 -43.18
C LEU A 406 -13.18 16.27 -44.40
N ALA A 407 -11.99 16.77 -44.74
CA ALA A 407 -11.75 17.46 -45.99
C ALA A 407 -12.13 16.54 -47.18
N PRO A 408 -12.68 17.08 -48.30
CA PRO A 408 -13.15 16.27 -49.43
C PRO A 408 -12.16 15.22 -49.93
N GLY A 409 -10.86 15.56 -49.99
CA GLY A 409 -9.80 14.65 -50.47
C GLY A 409 -9.44 13.49 -49.53
N LEU A 410 -9.90 13.53 -48.26
CA LEU A 410 -9.66 12.47 -47.28
C LEU A 410 -10.87 11.56 -47.09
N ARG A 411 -11.99 11.86 -47.77
CA ARG A 411 -13.21 11.08 -47.69
C ARG A 411 -13.06 9.82 -48.51
N ARG A 412 -13.51 8.70 -47.94
CA ARG A 412 -13.62 7.44 -48.67
C ARG A 412 -15.03 7.27 -49.20
N GLY A 413 -15.15 6.82 -50.46
CA GLY A 413 -16.45 6.57 -51.09
C GLY A 413 -17.24 5.44 -50.43
N ASP A 414 -16.55 4.52 -49.73
CA ASP A 414 -17.15 3.42 -48.96
C ASP A 414 -17.43 3.77 -47.49
N GLY A 415 -16.99 4.94 -47.01
CA GLY A 415 -17.06 5.34 -45.61
C GLY A 415 -16.24 4.47 -44.64
N ALA A 416 -15.41 3.55 -45.14
CA ALA A 416 -14.69 2.58 -44.33
C ALA A 416 -13.36 3.16 -43.81
N TYR A 417 -13.42 3.93 -42.71
CA TYR A 417 -12.23 4.45 -42.05
C TYR A 417 -11.62 3.42 -41.09
N ARG A 418 -10.34 3.59 -40.77
CA ARG A 418 -9.64 2.74 -39.81
C ARG A 418 -10.15 3.01 -38.39
N MET A 419 -10.38 1.94 -37.63
CA MET A 419 -10.59 2.01 -36.17
C MET A 419 -9.35 2.63 -35.50
N ALA A 420 -9.54 3.71 -34.78
CA ALA A 420 -8.49 4.40 -34.04
C ALA A 420 -8.98 4.71 -32.62
N ASP A 421 -8.02 4.82 -31.69
CA ASP A 421 -8.26 5.26 -30.32
C ASP A 421 -7.85 6.73 -30.20
N GLU A 422 -8.74 7.57 -29.67
CA GLU A 422 -8.48 9.00 -29.49
C GLU A 422 -8.04 9.37 -28.06
N GLY A 423 -7.94 8.38 -27.17
CA GLY A 423 -7.56 8.50 -25.77
C GLY A 423 -8.73 8.33 -24.80
N ARG A 424 -9.97 8.61 -25.24
CA ARG A 424 -11.19 8.42 -24.43
C ARG A 424 -12.05 7.27 -24.95
N PHE A 425 -12.12 7.10 -26.27
CA PHE A 425 -12.88 6.03 -26.91
C PHE A 425 -12.27 5.65 -28.26
N SER A 426 -12.63 4.47 -28.75
CA SER A 426 -12.21 3.95 -30.05
C SER A 426 -13.36 4.02 -31.06
N ALA A 427 -13.10 4.58 -32.25
CA ALA A 427 -14.06 4.59 -33.36
C ALA A 427 -13.37 4.63 -34.75
N ALA A 428 -14.08 4.15 -35.77
CA ALA A 428 -13.68 4.21 -37.17
C ALA A 428 -13.97 5.60 -37.77
N MET A 429 -13.32 6.63 -37.23
CA MET A 429 -13.62 8.03 -37.56
C MET A 429 -12.47 8.80 -38.21
N ALA A 430 -11.27 8.24 -38.35
CA ALA A 430 -10.08 8.98 -38.82
C ALA A 430 -9.86 10.28 -38.00
N PHE A 431 -9.83 10.15 -36.67
CA PHE A 431 -9.76 11.28 -35.74
C PHE A 431 -8.63 12.27 -36.03
N ALA A 432 -7.43 11.75 -36.34
CA ALA A 432 -6.25 12.57 -36.60
C ALA A 432 -6.36 13.47 -37.85
N ASP A 433 -7.26 13.14 -38.76
CA ASP A 433 -7.46 13.83 -40.04
C ASP A 433 -8.58 14.88 -39.99
N ARG A 434 -9.23 15.03 -38.83
CA ARG A 434 -10.37 15.93 -38.64
C ARG A 434 -9.97 17.18 -37.87
N PRO A 435 -10.44 18.37 -38.29
CA PRO A 435 -10.43 19.53 -37.40
C PRO A 435 -11.23 19.23 -36.13
N ARG A 436 -10.85 19.86 -35.02
CA ARG A 436 -11.42 19.59 -33.70
C ARG A 436 -11.86 20.87 -33.01
N ASP A 437 -13.04 20.86 -32.44
CA ASP A 437 -13.52 21.89 -31.52
C ASP A 437 -13.29 21.40 -30.10
N GLU A 438 -12.29 21.96 -29.44
CA GLU A 438 -11.95 21.59 -28.07
C GLU A 438 -12.88 22.25 -27.06
N VAL A 439 -13.29 21.45 -26.07
CA VAL A 439 -13.98 21.89 -24.88
C VAL A 439 -13.14 21.49 -23.69
N SER A 440 -12.95 22.39 -22.73
CA SER A 440 -12.14 22.14 -21.54
C SER A 440 -12.88 22.46 -20.25
N LEU A 441 -12.56 21.69 -19.21
CA LEU A 441 -13.00 21.91 -17.84
C LEU A 441 -11.77 21.94 -16.94
N THR A 442 -11.58 23.03 -16.21
CA THR A 442 -10.48 23.19 -15.27
C THR A 442 -11.00 23.15 -13.85
N THR A 443 -10.36 22.34 -13.01
CA THR A 443 -10.62 22.28 -11.58
C THR A 443 -9.35 22.69 -10.83
N ARG A 444 -9.51 23.62 -9.88
CA ARG A 444 -8.46 24.01 -8.94
C ARG A 444 -8.94 23.78 -7.52
N VAL A 445 -8.10 23.16 -6.71
CA VAL A 445 -8.37 22.96 -5.27
C VAL A 445 -7.20 23.58 -4.51
N GLU A 446 -7.44 24.73 -3.89
CA GLU A 446 -6.52 25.29 -2.89
C GLU A 446 -6.84 24.64 -1.53
N VAL A 447 -5.81 24.17 -0.84
CA VAL A 447 -5.92 23.58 0.50
C VAL A 447 -4.95 24.28 1.43
N ASP A 448 -5.45 24.77 2.56
CA ASP A 448 -4.68 25.34 3.67
C ASP A 448 -4.78 24.39 4.87
N LEU A 449 -3.67 23.71 5.20
CA LEU A 449 -3.59 22.74 6.29
C LEU A 449 -3.58 23.48 7.64
N ARG A 450 -4.45 23.06 8.57
CA ARG A 450 -4.60 23.66 9.90
C ARG A 450 -4.21 22.67 11.00
N GLU A 451 -4.00 23.17 12.22
CA GLU A 451 -3.80 22.31 13.39
C GLU A 451 -4.98 21.38 13.64
N ASP A 452 -6.19 21.83 13.35
CA ASP A 452 -7.43 21.11 13.58
C ASP A 452 -8.11 20.67 12.27
N GLY A 453 -7.42 20.62 11.12
CA GLY A 453 -8.04 20.15 9.88
C GLY A 453 -7.50 20.83 8.64
N ALA A 454 -8.40 21.38 7.82
CA ALA A 454 -8.04 22.11 6.61
C ALA A 454 -9.15 23.07 6.15
N ASP A 455 -8.75 24.11 5.43
CA ASP A 455 -9.63 24.92 4.59
C ASP A 455 -9.42 24.58 3.13
N LEU A 456 -10.50 24.46 2.37
CA LEU A 456 -10.47 24.19 0.95
C LEU A 456 -11.19 25.30 0.19
N ARG A 457 -10.65 25.66 -0.96
CA ARG A 457 -11.34 26.42 -2.00
C ARG A 457 -11.31 25.62 -3.28
N VAL A 458 -12.49 25.22 -3.77
CA VAL A 458 -12.68 24.46 -5.00
C VAL A 458 -13.24 25.40 -6.07
N ASP A 459 -12.52 25.53 -7.17
CA ASP A 459 -12.90 26.31 -8.35
C ASP A 459 -13.10 25.36 -9.54
N ILE A 460 -14.28 25.38 -10.14
CA ILE A 460 -14.65 24.59 -11.32
C ILE A 460 -15.04 25.56 -12.43
N ALA A 461 -14.18 25.66 -13.45
CA ALA A 461 -14.36 26.54 -14.60
C ALA A 461 -14.53 25.72 -15.88
N GLY A 462 -15.40 26.17 -16.78
CA GLY A 462 -15.70 25.49 -18.04
C GLY A 462 -17.20 25.45 -18.35
N PRO A 463 -17.67 24.48 -19.16
CA PRO A 463 -19.08 24.35 -19.50
C PRO A 463 -19.94 23.98 -18.28
N ARG A 464 -21.24 24.27 -18.38
CA ARG A 464 -22.22 23.91 -17.34
C ARG A 464 -22.47 22.40 -17.35
N VAL A 465 -21.93 21.71 -16.34
CA VAL A 465 -22.04 20.26 -16.14
C VAL A 465 -22.32 19.92 -14.66
N PRO A 466 -22.95 18.77 -14.35
CA PRO A 466 -23.13 18.33 -12.98
C PRO A 466 -21.77 18.07 -12.31
N TRP A 467 -21.68 18.39 -11.03
CA TRP A 467 -20.55 18.01 -10.18
C TRP A 467 -21.04 17.55 -8.80
N ALA A 468 -20.26 16.68 -8.16
CA ALA A 468 -20.51 16.18 -6.82
C ALA A 468 -19.20 16.03 -6.05
N LEU A 469 -19.12 16.70 -4.91
CA LEU A 469 -18.09 16.49 -3.91
C LEU A 469 -18.57 15.45 -2.90
N GLU A 470 -17.88 14.31 -2.85
CA GLU A 470 -18.11 13.22 -1.91
C GLU A 470 -17.15 13.35 -0.73
N LEU A 471 -17.71 13.33 0.48
CA LEU A 471 -17.00 13.24 1.76
C LEU A 471 -17.34 11.88 2.40
N THR A 472 -16.37 10.98 2.45
CA THR A 472 -16.60 9.62 2.95
C THR A 472 -16.00 9.44 4.34
N PHE A 473 -16.88 9.30 5.32
CA PHE A 473 -16.52 9.02 6.70
C PHE A 473 -16.49 7.52 6.98
N ARG A 474 -15.45 7.09 7.71
CA ARG A 474 -15.24 5.71 8.14
C ARG A 474 -16.43 5.25 8.99
N PRO A 475 -17.04 4.07 8.76
CA PRO A 475 -18.13 3.54 9.58
C PRO A 475 -17.79 3.47 11.09
N GLY A 476 -18.82 3.52 11.93
CA GLY A 476 -18.69 3.43 13.40
C GLY A 476 -19.07 4.71 14.16
N GLY A 477 -19.53 5.74 13.43
CA GLY A 477 -19.99 7.00 13.98
C GLY A 477 -21.31 7.48 13.40
N GLU A 478 -21.74 8.65 13.85
CA GLU A 478 -23.03 9.27 13.54
C GLU A 478 -22.85 10.56 12.74
N VAL A 479 -23.71 10.73 11.73
CA VAL A 479 -23.79 11.95 10.92
C VAL A 479 -24.93 12.81 11.48
N GLU A 480 -24.60 14.01 11.92
CA GLU A 480 -25.52 15.03 12.45
C GLU A 480 -25.63 16.19 11.45
N ASP A 481 -26.81 16.82 11.40
CA ASP A 481 -27.07 18.03 10.61
C ASP A 481 -26.84 17.88 9.08
N ALA A 482 -27.00 16.68 8.55
CA ALA A 482 -27.09 16.40 7.10
C ALA A 482 -28.40 15.65 6.79
N VAL A 483 -28.92 15.80 5.56
CA VAL A 483 -30.18 15.15 5.17
C VAL A 483 -29.92 13.75 4.62
N PRO A 484 -30.48 12.68 5.19
CA PRO A 484 -30.29 11.33 4.67
C PRO A 484 -30.96 11.17 3.29
N ILE A 485 -30.25 10.57 2.34
CA ILE A 485 -30.74 10.31 0.97
C ILE A 485 -30.68 8.82 0.58
N GLY A 486 -30.48 7.93 1.57
CA GLY A 486 -30.53 6.47 1.42
C GLY A 486 -29.16 5.80 1.16
N ASP A 487 -29.05 4.51 1.47
CA ASP A 487 -27.85 3.67 1.23
C ASP A 487 -26.55 4.18 1.89
N GLY A 488 -26.67 4.72 3.11
CA GLY A 488 -25.54 5.33 3.83
C GLY A 488 -25.07 6.65 3.22
N ARG A 489 -25.91 7.29 2.40
CA ARG A 489 -25.64 8.58 1.77
C ARG A 489 -26.42 9.70 2.43
N TRP A 490 -25.80 10.87 2.44
CA TRP A 490 -26.32 12.10 3.03
C TRP A 490 -26.11 13.27 2.07
N CYS A 491 -26.95 14.29 2.19
CA CYS A 491 -26.88 15.52 1.43
C CYS A 491 -26.63 16.69 2.38
N LEU A 492 -25.60 17.49 2.09
CA LEU A 492 -25.32 18.74 2.79
C LEU A 492 -25.72 19.91 1.90
N THR A 493 -26.85 20.54 2.21
CA THR A 493 -27.43 21.64 1.43
C THR A 493 -27.02 23.02 1.96
N SER A 494 -27.18 23.24 3.26
CA SER A 494 -26.91 24.51 3.94
C SER A 494 -26.55 24.28 5.39
N GLY A 495 -25.64 25.12 5.93
CA GLY A 495 -25.19 25.02 7.31
C GLY A 495 -24.13 23.94 7.51
N PRO A 496 -23.61 23.83 8.73
CA PRO A 496 -22.56 22.89 9.07
C PRO A 496 -23.14 21.51 9.42
N MET A 497 -22.41 20.45 9.07
CA MET A 497 -22.66 19.09 9.56
C MET A 497 -21.59 18.65 10.56
N THR A 498 -21.88 17.59 11.31
CA THR A 498 -20.91 16.99 12.24
C THR A 498 -20.88 15.47 12.08
N TYR A 499 -19.68 14.89 12.05
CA TYR A 499 -19.47 13.45 12.16
C TYR A 499 -18.82 13.13 13.51
N ARG A 500 -19.42 12.24 14.30
CA ARG A 500 -18.92 11.84 15.62
C ARG A 500 -18.63 10.35 15.67
N ALA A 501 -17.45 9.97 16.14
CA ALA A 501 -17.10 8.58 16.41
C ALA A 501 -16.13 8.54 17.59
N GLY A 502 -16.43 7.72 18.61
CA GLY A 502 -15.67 7.70 19.86
C GLY A 502 -15.56 9.09 20.47
N ASP A 503 -14.35 9.48 20.86
CA ASP A 503 -14.04 10.83 21.37
C ASP A 503 -13.72 11.86 20.26
N GLY A 504 -13.83 11.44 18.99
CA GLY A 504 -13.53 12.23 17.82
C GLY A 504 -14.75 12.93 17.21
N GLU A 505 -14.54 14.14 16.72
CA GLU A 505 -15.53 14.93 15.99
C GLU A 505 -14.88 15.53 14.74
N ILE A 506 -15.56 15.48 13.60
CA ILE A 506 -15.23 16.27 12.40
C ILE A 506 -16.45 17.09 12.01
N ARG A 507 -16.34 18.40 12.10
CA ARG A 507 -17.32 19.37 11.62
C ARG A 507 -16.96 19.81 10.20
N VAL A 508 -17.95 19.85 9.32
CA VAL A 508 -17.82 20.33 7.94
C VAL A 508 -18.75 21.51 7.74
N GLU A 509 -18.20 22.62 7.27
CA GLU A 509 -18.97 23.79 6.86
C GLU A 509 -18.63 24.11 5.40
N ALA A 510 -19.65 24.34 4.58
CA ALA A 510 -19.49 24.63 3.17
C ALA A 510 -20.28 25.87 2.76
N ALA A 511 -19.69 26.68 1.90
CA ALA A 511 -20.33 27.88 1.35
C ALA A 511 -20.04 28.02 -0.14
N VAL A 512 -21.06 28.45 -0.89
CA VAL A 512 -20.90 28.81 -2.31
C VAL A 512 -20.51 30.28 -2.37
N GLU A 513 -19.33 30.56 -2.90
CA GLU A 513 -18.91 31.94 -3.17
C GLU A 513 -19.42 32.44 -4.52
N ALA A 514 -19.47 31.56 -5.52
CA ALA A 514 -19.95 31.86 -6.86
C ALA A 514 -20.59 30.62 -7.49
N GLY A 515 -21.71 30.82 -8.21
CA GLY A 515 -22.48 29.76 -8.88
C GLY A 515 -23.92 29.65 -8.36
N GLU A 516 -24.64 28.64 -8.85
CA GLU A 516 -26.01 28.31 -8.39
C GLU A 516 -25.99 27.77 -6.94
N PRO A 517 -27.10 27.82 -6.18
CA PRO A 517 -27.20 27.14 -4.89
C PRO A 517 -26.90 25.63 -5.00
N LEU A 518 -26.45 25.02 -3.89
CA LEU A 518 -26.23 23.57 -3.84
C LEU A 518 -27.52 22.80 -4.11
N ALA A 519 -27.37 21.65 -4.76
CA ALA A 519 -28.47 20.75 -5.08
C ALA A 519 -29.11 20.19 -3.80
N GLY A 520 -30.45 20.13 -3.79
CA GLY A 520 -31.24 19.56 -2.70
C GLY A 520 -31.21 18.02 -2.66
N PRO A 521 -31.73 17.41 -1.58
CA PRO A 521 -31.69 15.95 -1.36
C PRO A 521 -32.45 15.14 -2.42
N ASP A 522 -33.36 15.78 -3.14
CA ASP A 522 -34.14 15.21 -4.25
C ASP A 522 -33.33 15.08 -5.56
N ARG A 523 -32.14 15.68 -5.64
CA ARG A 523 -31.28 15.69 -6.84
C ARG A 523 -30.29 14.53 -6.89
N GLY A 524 -30.81 13.30 -6.79
CA GLY A 524 -30.01 12.07 -6.88
C GLY A 524 -29.28 11.88 -8.23
N ASP A 525 -29.71 12.58 -9.28
CA ASP A 525 -29.03 12.65 -10.58
C ASP A 525 -27.67 13.37 -10.51
N VAL A 526 -27.55 14.34 -9.59
CA VAL A 526 -26.35 15.14 -9.33
C VAL A 526 -25.57 14.60 -8.13
N LEU A 527 -26.25 14.27 -7.03
CA LEU A 527 -25.64 13.85 -5.75
C LEU A 527 -25.17 12.38 -5.79
N ARG A 528 -24.24 12.10 -6.69
CA ARG A 528 -23.66 10.76 -6.89
C ARG A 528 -22.21 10.85 -7.32
N TYR A 529 -21.46 9.81 -6.94
CA TYR A 529 -20.12 9.60 -7.44
C TYR A 529 -20.16 9.03 -8.86
N ASP A 530 -19.30 9.55 -9.73
CA ASP A 530 -19.08 9.04 -11.09
C ASP A 530 -17.60 8.66 -11.24
N PRO A 531 -17.27 7.36 -11.36
CA PRO A 531 -15.90 6.89 -11.51
C PRO A 531 -15.31 7.17 -12.90
N GLY A 532 -16.15 7.50 -13.90
CA GLY A 532 -15.76 7.67 -15.30
C GLY A 532 -15.73 6.37 -16.11
N GLN A 533 -15.55 6.52 -17.42
CA GLN A 533 -15.70 5.46 -18.43
C GLN A 533 -14.74 4.28 -18.23
N ASP A 534 -13.52 4.54 -17.75
CA ASP A 534 -12.51 3.50 -17.47
C ASP A 534 -13.03 2.43 -16.49
N TYR A 535 -13.99 2.77 -15.64
CA TYR A 535 -14.68 1.84 -14.75
C TYR A 535 -16.03 1.41 -15.32
N THR A 536 -16.86 2.35 -15.78
CA THR A 536 -18.26 2.05 -16.12
C THR A 536 -18.42 1.17 -17.37
N VAL A 537 -17.49 1.20 -18.32
CA VAL A 537 -17.57 0.41 -19.57
C VAL A 537 -17.55 -1.10 -19.32
N VAL A 538 -16.88 -1.54 -18.25
CA VAL A 538 -16.82 -2.95 -17.82
C VAL A 538 -17.79 -3.25 -16.66
N GLY A 539 -18.69 -2.30 -16.33
CA GLY A 539 -19.61 -2.41 -15.20
C GLY A 539 -18.94 -2.29 -13.82
N GLY A 540 -17.73 -1.73 -13.76
CA GLY A 540 -16.96 -1.53 -12.53
C GLY A 540 -17.21 -0.18 -11.87
N THR A 541 -16.66 -0.02 -10.66
CA THR A 541 -16.62 1.24 -9.91
C THR A 541 -15.46 1.23 -8.91
N ASP A 542 -14.91 2.39 -8.59
CA ASP A 542 -13.99 2.60 -7.46
C ASP A 542 -14.63 3.43 -6.33
N ALA A 543 -15.97 3.48 -6.30
CA ALA A 543 -16.73 4.15 -5.25
C ALA A 543 -16.32 3.70 -3.84
N THR A 544 -16.29 4.65 -2.92
CA THR A 544 -15.99 4.37 -1.52
C THR A 544 -17.18 3.71 -0.81
N SER A 545 -16.91 3.05 0.31
CA SER A 545 -17.93 2.54 1.24
C SER A 545 -17.95 3.39 2.53
N GLY A 546 -19.01 3.28 3.32
CA GLY A 546 -19.19 4.03 4.57
C GLY A 546 -20.21 5.15 4.49
N ASN A 547 -20.09 6.13 5.38
CA ASN A 547 -21.01 7.27 5.48
C ASN A 547 -20.60 8.33 4.45
N ARG A 548 -21.34 8.43 3.33
CA ARG A 548 -20.99 9.32 2.21
C ARG A 548 -21.85 10.57 2.21
N VAL A 549 -21.26 11.72 2.49
CA VAL A 549 -21.94 13.02 2.46
C VAL A 549 -21.63 13.70 1.12
N TYR A 550 -22.67 14.11 0.40
CA TYR A 550 -22.55 14.78 -0.88
C TYR A 550 -22.92 16.26 -0.80
N LEU A 551 -22.12 17.06 -1.48
CA LEU A 551 -22.43 18.41 -1.93
C LEU A 551 -22.40 18.37 -3.46
N GLY A 552 -23.29 19.06 -4.15
CA GLY A 552 -23.29 19.04 -5.61
C GLY A 552 -24.06 20.18 -6.23
N GLY A 553 -23.93 20.32 -7.53
CA GLY A 553 -24.57 21.38 -8.29
C GLY A 553 -24.29 21.29 -9.78
N GLN A 554 -24.54 22.38 -10.50
CA GLN A 554 -24.25 22.54 -11.92
C GLN A 554 -23.22 23.66 -12.08
N GLY A 555 -22.01 23.33 -12.56
CA GLY A 555 -20.92 24.29 -12.71
C GLY A 555 -21.21 25.39 -13.74
N PRO A 556 -20.34 26.40 -13.89
CA PRO A 556 -19.14 26.66 -13.09
C PRO A 556 -19.45 27.10 -11.64
N HIS A 557 -18.54 26.78 -10.72
CA HIS A 557 -18.71 27.01 -9.28
C HIS A 557 -17.42 27.39 -8.59
N THR A 558 -17.54 28.20 -7.54
CA THR A 558 -16.53 28.38 -6.51
C THR A 558 -17.14 28.06 -5.15
N LEU A 559 -16.54 27.10 -4.45
CA LEU A 559 -16.99 26.55 -3.17
C LEU A 559 -15.85 26.64 -2.15
N THR A 560 -16.17 27.02 -0.92
CA THR A 560 -15.26 26.87 0.22
C THR A 560 -15.74 25.77 1.15
N LEU A 561 -14.81 25.02 1.72
CA LEU A 561 -15.08 24.09 2.82
C LEU A 561 -14.12 24.33 3.98
N ALA A 562 -14.65 24.35 5.20
CA ALA A 562 -13.87 24.26 6.41
C ALA A 562 -14.09 22.88 7.05
N LEU A 563 -13.00 22.12 7.18
CA LEU A 563 -12.97 20.84 7.89
C LEU A 563 -12.31 21.07 9.24
N ARG A 564 -13.02 20.78 10.33
CA ARG A 564 -12.57 21.05 11.70
C ARG A 564 -12.74 19.81 12.58
N ALA A 565 -11.62 19.30 13.04
CA ALA A 565 -11.51 18.21 13.99
C ALA A 565 -11.57 18.75 15.41
N ARG A 566 -12.28 18.03 16.28
CA ARG A 566 -12.21 18.21 17.72
C ARG A 566 -12.02 16.86 18.37
N ARG A 567 -11.33 16.88 19.51
CA ARG A 567 -11.29 15.75 20.43
C ARG A 567 -12.02 16.18 21.70
N ALA A 568 -12.98 15.37 22.15
CA ALA A 568 -13.48 15.54 23.50
C ALA A 568 -12.29 15.39 24.46
N ALA A 569 -12.18 16.27 25.46
CA ALA A 569 -11.19 16.07 26.51
C ALA A 569 -11.46 14.70 27.15
N PRO A 570 -10.44 13.85 27.38
CA PRO A 570 -10.67 12.58 28.04
C PRO A 570 -11.37 12.85 29.37
N ALA A 571 -12.47 12.15 29.63
CA ALA A 571 -13.12 12.21 30.93
C ALA A 571 -12.04 11.90 31.98
N ARG A 572 -11.77 12.86 32.87
CA ARG A 572 -10.82 12.64 33.97
C ARG A 572 -11.42 11.53 34.84
N HIS A 573 -10.92 10.31 34.69
CA HIS A 573 -11.20 9.19 35.57
C HIS A 573 -10.25 9.18 36.76
#